data_AF-A0A4R1U7B8-F1
#
_entry.id   AF-A0A4R1U7B8-F1
#
_cell.length_a   1.000
_cell.length_b   1.000
_cell.length_c   1.000
_cell.angle_alpha   90.00
_cell.angle_beta   90.00
_cell.angle_gamma   90.00
#
_symmetry.space_group_name_H-M   'P 1'
#
loop_
_entity.id
_entity.type
_entity.pdbx_description
1 polymer ?
#
loop_
_entity_poly.entity_id
_entity_poly.type
_entity_poly.pdbx_seq_one_letter_code
_entity_poly.pdbx_strand_id
1 'polypeptide(L)' 'MGGTVDLILVDGAFSLYLSVLKTIEPWLKPGAVVLGENAFEPSYLAYIRNPANGYMSLALPDEGRGNEFSVKLS' A
#
# COMPACT_ATOMS: atom_id res chain seq x y z
N MET A 1 -14.92 -4.38 9.47
CA MET A 1 -14.31 -5.72 9.63
C MET A 1 -14.37 -6.10 11.11
N GLY A 2 -14.06 -7.34 11.50
CA GLY A 2 -14.12 -7.77 12.90
C GLY A 2 -12.76 -7.97 13.58
N GLY A 3 -11.66 -7.68 12.88
CA GLY A 3 -10.29 -7.96 13.33
C GLY A 3 -9.23 -7.20 12.54
N THR A 4 -7.95 -7.41 12.86
CA THR A 4 -6.81 -6.73 12.24
C THR A 4 -6.37 -7.38 10.93
N VAL A 5 -5.72 -6.59 10.08
CA VAL A 5 -5.18 -7.02 8.79
C VAL A 5 -3.65 -6.99 8.85
N ASP A 6 -3.04 -8.11 8.51
CA ASP A 6 -1.58 -8.29 8.51
C ASP A 6 -0.96 -8.01 7.14
N LEU A 7 -1.74 -8.21 6.08
CA LEU A 7 -1.31 -8.06 4.71
C LEU A 7 -2.48 -7.62 3.83
N ILE A 8 -2.20 -6.70 2.91
CA ILE A 8 -3.08 -6.38 1.78
C ILE A 8 -2.28 -6.44 0.48
N LEU A 9 -2.85 -7.12 -0.51
CA LEU A 9 -2.44 -7.04 -1.90
C LEU A 9 -3.44 -6.15 -2.64
N VAL A 10 -2.97 -5.07 -3.24
CA VAL A 10 -3.76 -4.16 -4.08
C VAL A 10 -3.40 -4.47 -5.53
N ASP A 11 -4.28 -5.23 -6.18
CA ASP A 11 -4.11 -5.74 -7.55
C ASP A 11 -5.48 -5.70 -8.25
N GLY A 12 -5.75 -4.61 -8.94
CA GLY A 12 -7.08 -4.36 -9.52
C GLY A 12 -7.13 -3.09 -10.35
N ALA A 13 -8.26 -2.37 -10.29
CA ALA A 13 -8.39 -1.12 -11.03
C ALA A 13 -7.49 -0.02 -10.44
N PHE A 14 -6.52 0.47 -11.22
CA PHE A 14 -5.48 1.42 -10.77
C PHE A 14 -6.05 2.66 -10.06
N SER A 15 -7.14 3.22 -10.59
CA SER A 15 -7.81 4.42 -10.03
C SER A 15 -8.40 4.21 -8.63
N LEU A 16 -8.51 2.96 -8.16
CA LEU A 16 -9.07 2.62 -6.85
C LEU A 16 -8.00 2.25 -5.82
N TYR A 17 -6.71 2.25 -6.15
CA TYR A 17 -5.67 1.76 -5.24
C TYR A 17 -5.65 2.54 -3.92
N LEU A 18 -5.70 3.87 -4.01
CA LEU A 18 -5.71 4.72 -2.82
C LEU A 18 -7.01 4.59 -2.02
N SER A 19 -8.16 4.48 -2.68
CA SER A 19 -9.46 4.36 -1.98
C SER A 19 -9.60 3.01 -1.28
N VAL A 20 -9.13 1.93 -1.90
CA VAL A 20 -9.04 0.60 -1.28
C VAL A 20 -8.10 0.64 -0.07
N LEU A 21 -6.87 1.16 -0.23
CA LEU A 21 -5.93 1.30 0.88
C LEU A 21 -6.58 2.08 2.04
N LYS A 22 -7.18 3.24 1.78
CA LYS A 22 -7.84 4.07 2.80
C LYS A 22 -8.98 3.38 3.52
N THR A 23 -9.69 2.49 2.83
CA THR A 23 -10.80 1.72 3.41
C THR A 23 -10.29 0.67 4.40
N ILE A 24 -9.14 0.06 4.10
CA ILE A 24 -8.53 -1.01 4.91
C ILE A 24 -7.57 -0.46 5.98
N GLU A 25 -7.00 0.73 5.76
CA GLU A 25 -5.98 1.36 6.61
C GLU A 25 -6.33 1.38 8.11
N PRO A 26 -7.57 1.64 8.56
CA PRO A 26 -7.92 1.58 9.99
C PRO A 26 -7.78 0.21 10.64
N TRP A 27 -7.64 -0.85 9.85
CA TRP A 27 -7.54 -2.24 10.30
C TRP A 27 -6.11 -2.79 10.18
N LEU A 28 -5.19 -2.06 9.55
CA LEU A 28 -3.78 -2.45 9.44
C LEU A 28 -3.10 -2.34 10.80
N LYS A 29 -2.47 -3.44 11.25
CA LYS A 29 -1.63 -3.39 12.45
C LYS A 29 -0.27 -2.74 12.16
N PRO A 30 0.45 -2.24 13.18
CA PRO A 30 1.89 -1.98 13.06
C PRO A 30 2.62 -3.22 12.52
N GLY A 31 3.47 -3.02 11.52
CA GLY A 31 4.17 -4.09 10.80
C GLY A 31 3.35 -4.76 9.69
N ALA A 32 2.09 -4.37 9.46
CA ALA A 32 1.32 -4.90 8.34
C ALA A 32 1.96 -4.53 7.00
N VAL A 33 1.90 -5.45 6.05
CA VAL A 33 2.45 -5.29 4.70
C VAL A 33 1.38 -4.81 3.73
N VAL A 34 1.72 -3.82 2.92
CA VAL A 34 0.96 -3.40 1.75
C VAL A 34 1.79 -3.72 0.53
N LEU A 35 1.26 -4.53 -0.39
CA LEU A 35 1.86 -4.80 -1.69
C LEU A 35 0.95 -4.22 -2.77
N GLY A 36 1.43 -3.21 -3.49
CA GLY A 36 0.75 -2.71 -4.69
C GLY A 36 1.31 -3.39 -5.94
N GLU A 37 0.47 -4.10 -6.68
CA GLU A 37 0.85 -4.69 -7.99
C GLU A 37 0.66 -3.65 -9.09
N ASN A 38 1.61 -3.49 -10.02
CA ASN A 38 1.56 -2.46 -11.07
C ASN A 38 1.16 -1.07 -10.53
N ALA A 39 1.79 -0.65 -9.44
CA ALA A 39 1.40 0.53 -8.66
C ALA A 39 1.81 1.84 -9.34
N PHE A 40 1.31 2.11 -10.54
CA PHE A 40 1.63 3.32 -11.31
C PHE A 40 0.77 4.53 -10.96
N GLU A 41 -0.33 4.34 -10.23
CA GLU A 41 -1.28 5.39 -9.90
C GLU A 41 -0.61 6.49 -9.04
N PRO A 42 -0.46 7.73 -9.55
CA PRO A 42 0.35 8.75 -8.88
C PRO A 42 -0.17 9.13 -7.49
N SER A 43 -1.50 9.16 -7.32
CA SER A 43 -2.14 9.49 -6.05
C SER A 43 -1.83 8.45 -4.97
N TYR A 44 -1.85 7.16 -5.32
CA TYR A 44 -1.46 6.07 -4.45
C TYR A 44 0.03 6.15 -4.08
N LEU A 45 0.92 6.31 -5.06
CA LEU A 45 2.36 6.38 -4.82
C LEU A 45 2.75 7.58 -3.96
N ALA A 46 2.20 8.76 -4.23
CA ALA A 46 2.46 9.96 -3.43
C ALA A 46 2.00 9.78 -1.97
N TYR A 47 0.89 9.09 -1.76
CA TYR A 47 0.41 8.77 -0.42
C TYR A 47 1.33 7.77 0.28
N ILE A 48 1.57 6.60 -0.31
CA ILE A 48 2.25 5.50 0.38
C ILE A 48 3.76 5.71 0.55
N ARG A 49 4.39 6.50 -0.32
CA ARG A 49 5.81 6.87 -0.20
C ARG A 49 6.08 8.03 0.76
N ASN A 50 5.05 8.76 1.19
CA ASN A 50 5.22 9.82 2.17
C ASN A 50 5.27 9.22 3.59
N PRO A 51 6.41 9.27 4.29
CA PRO A 51 6.53 8.68 5.63
C PRO A 51 5.62 9.34 6.66
N ALA A 52 5.13 10.58 6.42
CA ALA A 52 4.13 11.22 7.28
C ALA A 52 2.78 10.47 7.33
N ASN A 53 2.51 9.59 6.36
CA ASN A 53 1.32 8.73 6.35
C ASN A 53 1.52 7.40 7.12
N GLY A 54 2.70 7.23 7.75
CA GLY A 54 2.99 6.08 8.62
C GLY A 54 3.39 4.83 7.86
N TYR A 55 3.99 4.96 6.69
CA TYR A 55 4.55 3.85 5.90
C TYR A 55 6.03 4.04 5.66
N MET A 56 6.78 2.93 5.68
CA MET A 56 8.06 2.83 5.00
C MET A 56 7.82 2.09 3.69
N SER A 57 8.24 2.66 2.57
CA SER A 57 7.94 2.15 1.23
C SER A 57 9.19 1.97 0.38
N LEU A 58 9.17 0.95 -0.46
CA LEU A 58 10.22 0.58 -1.39
C LEU A 58 9.60 0.11 -2.70
N ALA A 59 9.96 0.75 -3.80
CA ALA A 59 9.70 0.21 -5.14
C ALA A 59 10.56 -1.05 -5.34
N LEU A 60 9.93 -2.15 -5.78
CA LEU A 60 10.62 -3.42 -5.98
C LEU A 60 11.41 -3.43 -7.29
N PRO A 61 12.59 -4.10 -7.35
CA PRO A 61 13.34 -4.30 -8.58
C PRO A 61 12.71 -5.43 -9.39
N ASP A 62 11.64 -5.11 -10.11
CA ASP A 62 10.76 -6.08 -10.78
C ASP A 62 10.66 -5.87 -12.29
N GLU A 63 11.76 -5.43 -12.91
CA GLU A 63 11.89 -5.22 -14.35
C GLU A 63 10.85 -4.24 -14.94
N GLY A 64 10.45 -3.24 -14.16
CA GLY A 64 9.54 -2.18 -14.61
C GLY A 64 8.06 -2.52 -14.45
N ARG A 65 7.74 -3.62 -13.75
CA ARG A 65 6.36 -3.92 -13.35
C ARG A 65 5.85 -2.94 -12.31
N GLY A 66 6.72 -2.22 -11.60
CA GLY A 66 6.31 -1.08 -10.78
C GLY A 66 5.56 -1.49 -9.51
N ASN A 67 5.86 -2.66 -8.97
CA ASN A 67 5.32 -3.11 -7.69
C ASN A 67 5.93 -2.28 -6.55
N GLU A 68 5.08 -1.93 -5.59
CA GLU A 68 5.46 -1.17 -4.41
C GLU A 68 5.27 -2.04 -3.17
N PHE A 69 6.33 -2.20 -2.38
CA PHE A 69 6.28 -2.87 -1.08
C PHE A 69 6.34 -1.82 0.02
N SER A 70 5.38 -1.88 0.95
CA SER A 70 5.33 -0.95 2.07
C SER A 70 4.99 -1.66 3.38
N VAL A 71 5.49 -1.11 4.48
CA VAL A 71 5.21 -1.59 5.84
C VAL A 71 4.58 -0.47 6.66
N LYS A 72 3.46 -0.75 7.33
CA LYS A 72 2.82 0.18 8.27
C LYS A 72 3.70 0.31 9.53
N LEU A 73 4.04 1.53 9.91
CA LEU A 73 4.95 1.79 11.04
C LEU A 73 4.24 1.86 12.39
N SER A 74 2.99 2.33 12.42
CA SER A 74 2.20 2.58 13.64
C SER A 74 0.71 2.48 13.36
#